data_AF-A0A160TH85-F1
#
_entry.id   AF-A0A160TH85-F1
#
_cell.length_a   1.000
_cell.length_b   1.000
_cell.length_c   1.000
_cell.angle_alpha   90.00
_cell.angle_beta   90.00
_cell.angle_gamma   90.00
#
_symmetry.space_group_name_H-M   'P 1'
#
loop_
_entity.id
_entity.type
_entity.pdbx_description
1 polymer ?
#
loop_
_entity_poly.entity_id
_entity_poly.type
_entity_poly.pdbx_seq_one_letter_code
_entity_poly.pdbx_strand_id
1 'polypeptide(L)'
;MRTRIISGLSALACSCASLPAFAAPWWYVGHDADRVTFVEASSIERAGDTVTYWSREVAGEGGRVTETRRLYMQSDCRKHQSGWMGIERHDPADRKIDTSTRPRATLEDISPDDRVATGELAFVCASETGRAGLVAFPIAIDDIAFARALWASNGEPARALHDQMAANPAVPVIRSTAPATASFGAAQIARTGDAIVPPRDYSVGPMIPDPSAYSPDEVGRIYDIAYQGIRKGELQFEVRGYSISDLVHPGSGQIETFPVGVKQAHVRDILVTITSASADKLAYSVRIEHPEPPEAPCTSADCLVVSTVEAPQ
;
A
#
# COMPACT_ATOMS: atom_id res chain seq x y z
N MET A 1 35.74 -48.36 -41.97
CA MET A 1 35.64 -46.98 -41.46
C MET A 1 34.54 -46.94 -40.40
N ARG A 2 34.90 -46.65 -39.15
CA ARG A 2 33.97 -46.52 -38.01
C ARG A 2 33.68 -45.03 -37.81
N THR A 3 32.45 -44.61 -38.05
CA THR A 3 32.03 -43.22 -37.78
C THR A 3 31.27 -43.20 -36.45
N ARG A 4 31.85 -42.53 -35.45
CA ARG A 4 31.22 -42.25 -34.16
C ARG A 4 30.27 -41.06 -34.33
N ILE A 5 29.01 -41.22 -33.91
CA ILE A 5 28.07 -40.12 -33.74
C ILE A 5 28.20 -39.67 -32.28
N ILE A 6 28.63 -38.43 -32.06
CA ILE A 6 28.73 -37.82 -30.73
C ILE A 6 27.44 -37.05 -30.47
N SER A 7 26.76 -37.46 -29.38
CA SER A 7 25.60 -36.80 -28.80
C SER A 7 25.97 -35.41 -28.26
N GLY A 8 25.27 -34.37 -28.70
CA GLY A 8 25.31 -33.04 -28.09
C GLY A 8 23.98 -32.79 -27.39
N LEU A 9 23.93 -32.98 -26.07
CA LEU A 9 22.79 -32.64 -25.22
C LEU A 9 22.97 -31.18 -24.77
N SER A 10 22.28 -30.24 -25.42
CA SER A 10 22.23 -28.84 -24.98
C SER A 10 21.29 -28.72 -23.79
N ALA A 11 21.85 -28.54 -22.60
CA ALA A 11 21.10 -28.12 -21.42
C ALA A 11 20.72 -26.64 -21.58
N LEU A 12 19.44 -26.36 -21.87
CA LEU A 12 18.88 -25.02 -21.68
C LEU A 12 18.82 -24.75 -20.16
N ALA A 13 19.74 -23.92 -19.68
CA ALA A 13 19.59 -23.28 -18.39
C ALA A 13 18.40 -22.31 -18.48
N CYS A 14 17.28 -22.69 -17.87
CA CYS A 14 16.14 -21.81 -17.69
C CYS A 14 16.54 -20.77 -16.63
N SER A 15 17.05 -19.62 -17.08
CA SER A 15 17.21 -18.45 -16.22
C SER A 15 15.80 -17.97 -15.85
N CYS A 16 15.33 -18.34 -14.66
CA CYS A 16 14.24 -17.63 -14.02
C CYS A 16 14.70 -16.18 -13.83
N ALA A 17 14.35 -15.31 -14.76
CA ALA A 17 14.43 -13.88 -14.54
C ALA A 17 13.48 -13.59 -13.38
N SER A 18 14.04 -13.29 -12.22
CA SER A 18 13.30 -12.72 -11.11
C SER A 18 12.58 -11.50 -11.65
N LEU A 19 11.26 -11.55 -11.76
CA LEU A 19 10.47 -10.37 -12.08
C LEU A 19 10.86 -9.30 -11.04
N PRO A 20 11.19 -8.07 -11.48
CA PRO A 20 11.60 -7.03 -10.55
C PRO A 20 10.50 -6.88 -9.49
N ALA A 21 10.92 -6.93 -8.22
CA ALA A 21 10.05 -6.75 -7.08
C ALA A 21 9.19 -5.50 -7.30
N PHE A 22 7.89 -5.67 -7.11
CA PHE A 22 6.83 -4.69 -7.33
C PHE A 22 7.23 -3.31 -6.81
N ALA A 23 7.53 -2.40 -7.73
CA ALA A 23 7.86 -1.02 -7.43
C ALA A 23 6.64 -0.35 -6.78
N ALA A 24 6.80 0.25 -5.58
CA ALA A 24 5.76 1.09 -5.00
C ALA A 24 5.42 2.23 -5.99
N PRO A 25 4.20 2.77 -5.98
CA PRO A 25 3.81 3.83 -6.90
C PRO A 25 4.65 5.11 -6.75
N TRP A 26 5.36 5.23 -5.63
CA TRP A 26 6.19 6.37 -5.27
C TRP A 26 7.62 6.28 -5.83
N TRP A 27 8.06 7.36 -6.45
CA TRP A 27 9.43 7.55 -6.93
C TRP A 27 10.16 8.50 -6.00
N TYR A 28 11.29 8.10 -5.45
CA TYR A 28 12.21 9.03 -4.81
C TYR A 28 12.69 10.06 -5.84
N VAL A 29 12.65 11.36 -5.49
CA VAL A 29 13.09 12.45 -6.39
C VAL A 29 14.16 13.35 -5.78
N GLY A 30 14.31 13.36 -4.46
CA GLY A 30 15.32 14.17 -3.78
C GLY A 30 15.23 14.10 -2.27
N HIS A 31 16.31 14.53 -1.60
CA HIS A 31 16.32 14.81 -0.17
C HIS A 31 17.32 15.91 0.18
N ASP A 32 17.13 16.49 1.35
CA ASP A 32 18.06 17.38 2.05
C ASP A 32 18.18 16.93 3.53
N ALA A 33 18.62 17.83 4.42
CA ALA A 33 18.89 17.50 5.81
C ALA A 33 17.62 17.21 6.64
N ASP A 34 16.47 17.71 6.19
CA ASP A 34 15.21 17.72 6.95
C ASP A 34 14.00 17.26 6.13
N ARG A 35 14.17 16.93 4.85
CA ARG A 35 13.08 16.49 3.98
C ARG A 35 13.54 15.43 2.97
N VAL A 36 12.66 14.46 2.72
CA VAL A 36 12.76 13.52 1.59
C VAL A 36 11.46 13.58 0.80
N THR A 37 11.55 13.70 -0.52
CA THR A 37 10.40 13.86 -1.40
C THR A 37 10.26 12.68 -2.35
N PHE A 38 9.01 12.25 -2.51
CA PHE A 38 8.59 11.19 -3.42
C PHE A 38 7.45 11.68 -4.32
N VAL A 39 7.38 11.19 -5.56
CA VAL A 39 6.33 11.53 -6.52
C VAL A 39 5.64 10.27 -7.00
N GLU A 40 4.31 10.28 -7.06
CA GLU A 40 3.54 9.20 -7.69
C GLU A 40 3.54 9.39 -9.21
N ALA A 41 4.39 8.65 -9.93
CA ALA A 41 4.62 8.91 -11.35
C ALA A 41 3.37 8.71 -12.23
N SER A 42 2.47 7.80 -11.85
CA SER A 42 1.20 7.53 -12.53
C SER A 42 0.17 8.64 -12.36
N SER A 43 0.31 9.50 -11.35
CA SER A 43 -0.60 10.64 -11.10
C SER A 43 -0.28 11.88 -11.93
N ILE A 44 0.80 11.86 -12.72
CA ILE A 44 1.26 13.04 -13.46
C ILE A 44 0.37 13.28 -14.67
N GLU A 45 -0.47 14.30 -14.57
CA GLU A 45 -1.32 14.80 -15.65
C GLU A 45 -0.72 16.07 -16.25
N ARG A 46 -0.78 16.20 -17.59
CA ARG A 46 -0.18 17.33 -18.32
C ARG A 46 -1.22 18.13 -19.08
N ALA A 47 -1.16 19.44 -18.96
CA ALA A 47 -1.92 20.40 -19.75
C ALA A 47 -0.99 21.52 -20.24
N GLY A 48 -0.36 21.30 -21.40
CA GLY A 48 0.67 22.20 -21.93
C GLY A 48 1.91 22.21 -21.03
N ASP A 49 2.32 23.40 -20.58
CA ASP A 49 3.45 23.59 -19.67
C ASP A 49 3.07 23.33 -18.19
N THR A 50 1.80 23.13 -17.89
CA THR A 50 1.30 22.87 -16.53
C THR A 50 1.19 21.36 -16.28
N VAL A 51 1.61 20.93 -15.10
CA VAL A 51 1.46 19.55 -14.62
C VAL A 51 0.76 19.51 -13.27
N THR A 52 -0.06 18.50 -13.04
CA THR A 52 -0.66 18.19 -11.73
C THR A 52 -0.32 16.76 -11.34
N TYR A 53 -0.04 16.52 -10.06
CA TYR A 53 0.47 15.24 -9.59
C TYR A 53 0.37 15.09 -8.07
N TRP A 54 0.51 13.88 -7.55
CA TRP A 54 0.66 13.62 -6.12
C TRP A 54 2.14 13.53 -5.73
N SER A 55 2.48 14.25 -4.65
CA SER A 55 3.77 14.26 -4.00
C SER A 55 3.63 13.80 -2.56
N ARG A 56 4.66 13.17 -2.02
CA ARG A 56 4.76 12.78 -0.63
C ARG A 56 6.07 13.29 -0.06
N GLU A 57 5.99 14.01 1.06
CA GLU A 57 7.16 14.48 1.78
C GLU A 57 7.25 13.78 3.14
N VAL A 58 8.44 13.32 3.49
CA VAL A 58 8.79 12.94 4.87
C VAL A 58 9.68 14.04 5.42
N ALA A 59 9.18 14.79 6.41
CA ALA A 59 9.92 15.86 7.05
C ALA A 59 10.48 15.39 8.41
N GLY A 60 11.62 15.93 8.79
CA GLY A 60 12.31 15.54 10.02
C GLY A 60 13.28 16.58 10.54
N GLU A 61 13.68 16.41 11.79
CA GLU A 61 14.68 17.25 12.45
C GLU A 61 15.64 16.35 13.23
N GLY A 62 16.95 16.57 13.07
CA GLY A 62 17.98 15.78 13.75
C GLY A 62 17.87 14.27 13.47
N GLY A 63 17.50 13.89 12.25
CA GLY A 63 17.32 12.48 11.83
C GLY A 63 16.05 11.82 12.36
N ARG A 64 15.13 12.57 12.98
CA ARG A 64 13.84 12.06 13.46
C ARG A 64 12.72 12.61 12.59
N VAL A 65 11.80 11.74 12.16
CA VAL A 65 10.59 12.19 11.45
C VAL A 65 9.72 13.02 12.39
N THR A 66 9.31 14.20 11.92
CA THR A 66 8.41 15.12 12.62
C THR A 66 7.01 15.10 12.03
N GLU A 67 6.91 14.89 10.72
CA GLU A 67 5.63 14.74 10.02
C GLU A 67 5.80 14.06 8.65
N THR A 68 4.71 13.54 8.12
CA THR A 68 4.59 13.19 6.70
C THR A 68 3.50 14.03 6.06
N ARG A 69 3.67 14.34 4.78
CA ARG A 69 2.73 15.16 4.01
C ARG A 69 2.41 14.46 2.71
N ARG A 70 1.12 14.41 2.36
CA ARG A 70 0.66 14.05 1.02
C ARG A 70 0.12 15.29 0.35
N LEU A 71 0.72 15.71 -0.74
CA LEU A 71 0.40 16.96 -1.43
C LEU A 71 -0.13 16.65 -2.83
N TYR A 72 -1.27 17.23 -3.18
CA TYR A 72 -1.71 17.31 -4.57
C TYR A 72 -1.10 18.58 -5.15
N MET A 73 -0.18 18.46 -6.09
CA MET A 73 0.68 19.54 -6.58
C MET A 73 0.24 20.04 -7.95
N GLN A 74 0.59 21.30 -8.23
CA GLN A 74 0.58 21.90 -9.56
C GLN A 74 1.94 22.56 -9.81
N SER A 75 2.48 22.37 -11.01
CA SER A 75 3.72 23.05 -11.44
C SER A 75 3.58 23.63 -12.84
N ASP A 76 4.28 24.74 -13.09
CA ASP A 76 4.51 25.32 -14.41
C ASP A 76 5.97 25.05 -14.81
N CYS A 77 6.15 24.10 -15.72
CA CYS A 77 7.46 23.61 -16.16
C CYS A 77 8.25 24.67 -16.93
N ARG A 78 7.57 25.61 -17.58
CA ARG A 78 8.23 26.67 -18.35
C ARG A 78 8.69 27.81 -17.44
N LYS A 79 7.90 28.14 -16.42
CA LYS A 79 8.22 29.22 -15.46
C LYS A 79 9.03 28.74 -14.26
N HIS A 80 9.23 27.44 -14.10
CA HIS A 80 9.90 26.84 -12.95
C HIS A 80 9.20 27.18 -11.62
N GLN A 81 7.87 27.06 -11.62
CA GLN A 81 7.04 27.36 -10.46
C GLN A 81 6.30 26.12 -9.98
N SER A 82 6.09 26.03 -8.66
CA SER A 82 5.32 24.96 -8.03
C SER A 82 4.43 25.47 -6.91
N GLY A 83 3.38 24.72 -6.60
CA GLY A 83 2.54 24.93 -5.43
C GLY A 83 1.53 23.80 -5.25
N TRP A 84 1.11 23.56 -4.01
CA TRP A 84 0.09 22.53 -3.72
C TRP A 84 -1.33 23.02 -4.04
N MET A 85 -2.28 22.14 -4.30
CA MET A 85 -3.73 22.37 -4.36
C MET A 85 -4.43 21.66 -3.21
N GLY A 86 -3.87 20.56 -2.73
CA GLY A 86 -4.29 19.88 -1.51
C GLY A 86 -3.08 19.47 -0.69
N ILE A 87 -3.22 19.44 0.63
CA ILE A 87 -2.24 18.91 1.56
C ILE A 87 -2.95 18.13 2.66
N GLU A 88 -2.45 16.96 2.96
CA GLU A 88 -2.80 16.17 4.14
C GLU A 88 -1.53 15.92 4.95
N ARG A 89 -1.59 16.23 6.25
CA ARG A 89 -0.46 16.10 7.18
C ARG A 89 -0.72 15.03 8.20
N HIS A 90 0.30 14.23 8.50
CA HIS A 90 0.28 13.21 9.53
C HIS A 90 1.47 13.36 10.47
N ASP A 91 1.26 12.99 11.73
CA ASP A 91 2.31 12.94 12.72
C ASP A 91 3.20 11.69 12.54
N PRO A 92 4.28 11.52 13.33
CA PRO A 92 5.16 10.36 13.20
C PRO A 92 4.51 9.01 13.54
N ALA A 93 3.29 9.01 14.08
CA ALA A 93 2.47 7.83 14.35
C ALA A 93 1.36 7.66 13.30
N ASP A 94 1.48 8.33 12.14
CA ASP A 94 0.53 8.32 11.02
C ASP A 94 -0.89 8.79 11.39
N ARG A 95 -1.01 9.58 12.46
CA ARG A 95 -2.28 10.21 12.83
C ARG A 95 -2.41 11.50 12.05
N LYS A 96 -3.55 11.63 11.38
CA LYS A 96 -3.91 12.84 10.64
C LYS A 96 -3.92 14.07 11.56
N ILE A 97 -3.12 15.05 11.20
CA ILE A 97 -3.03 16.37 11.84
C ILE A 97 -4.11 17.27 11.24
N ASP A 98 -4.08 17.46 9.91
CA ASP A 98 -5.08 18.23 9.18
C ASP A 98 -5.10 17.92 7.67
N THR A 99 -6.13 18.45 7.01
CA THR A 99 -6.24 18.54 5.55
C THR A 99 -6.59 19.95 5.17
N SER A 100 -5.92 20.48 4.15
CA SER A 100 -6.25 21.75 3.52
C SER A 100 -6.34 21.58 2.02
N THR A 101 -7.34 22.20 1.40
CA THR A 101 -7.52 22.19 -0.06
C THR A 101 -7.79 23.60 -0.57
N ARG A 102 -7.43 23.83 -1.83
CA ARG A 102 -7.71 25.07 -2.56
C ARG A 102 -8.04 24.74 -4.02
N PRO A 103 -8.93 25.51 -4.67
CA PRO A 103 -9.32 25.24 -6.06
C PRO A 103 -8.17 25.35 -7.07
N ARG A 104 -7.13 26.14 -6.74
CA ARG A 104 -5.93 26.33 -7.54
C ARG A 104 -4.72 26.51 -6.64
N ALA A 105 -3.55 26.13 -7.13
CA ALA A 105 -2.31 26.38 -6.43
C ALA A 105 -1.93 27.87 -6.50
N THR A 106 -1.35 28.37 -5.41
CA THR A 106 -0.50 29.56 -5.48
C THR A 106 0.86 29.07 -5.93
N LEU A 107 1.25 29.41 -7.16
CA LEU A 107 2.52 29.01 -7.75
C LEU A 107 3.61 29.99 -7.33
N GLU A 108 4.73 29.46 -6.85
CA GLU A 108 5.90 30.21 -6.41
C GLU A 108 7.14 29.76 -7.18
N ASP A 109 8.07 30.68 -7.43
CA ASP A 109 9.34 30.37 -8.09
C ASP A 109 10.15 29.40 -7.22
N ILE A 110 10.65 28.32 -7.83
CA ILE A 110 11.53 27.39 -7.13
C ILE A 110 12.92 28.00 -7.05
N SER A 111 13.42 28.15 -5.81
CA SER A 111 14.80 28.57 -5.59
C SER A 111 15.77 27.54 -6.20
N PRO A 112 16.77 27.97 -7.00
CA PRO A 112 17.82 27.06 -7.50
C PRO A 112 18.61 26.36 -6.39
N ASP A 113 18.62 26.94 -5.19
CA ASP A 113 19.29 26.36 -4.02
C ASP A 113 18.44 25.30 -3.31
N ASP A 114 17.12 25.25 -3.57
CA ASP A 114 16.26 24.17 -3.11
C ASP A 114 16.41 22.97 -4.05
N ARG A 115 17.39 22.11 -3.73
CA ARG A 115 17.71 20.93 -4.52
C ARG A 115 16.57 19.92 -4.57
N VAL A 116 15.76 19.85 -3.52
CA VAL A 116 14.64 18.91 -3.42
C VAL A 116 13.51 19.37 -4.33
N ALA A 117 13.07 20.62 -4.20
CA ALA A 117 12.04 21.19 -5.07
C ALA A 117 12.49 21.23 -6.54
N THR A 118 13.77 21.52 -6.79
CA THR A 118 14.36 21.45 -8.14
C THR A 118 14.33 20.02 -8.70
N GLY A 119 14.68 19.02 -7.89
CA GLY A 119 14.64 17.61 -8.29
C GLY A 119 13.21 17.11 -8.57
N GLU A 120 12.26 17.49 -7.73
CA GLU A 120 10.84 17.22 -7.91
C GLU A 120 10.33 17.83 -9.23
N LEU A 121 10.57 19.13 -9.45
CA LEU A 121 10.17 19.82 -10.68
C LEU A 121 10.80 19.17 -11.91
N ALA A 122 12.10 18.86 -11.87
CA ALA A 122 12.79 18.20 -12.97
C ALA A 122 12.14 16.84 -13.30
N PHE A 123 11.75 16.07 -12.29
CA PHE A 123 11.09 14.78 -12.46
C PHE A 123 9.71 14.89 -13.11
N VAL A 124 8.87 15.80 -12.61
CA VAL A 124 7.49 15.96 -13.12
C VAL A 124 7.47 16.66 -14.48
N CYS A 125 8.46 17.50 -14.80
CA CYS A 125 8.56 18.16 -16.10
C CYS A 125 9.25 17.29 -17.17
N ALA A 126 10.02 16.27 -16.79
CA ALA A 126 10.64 15.34 -17.73
C ALA A 126 9.61 14.42 -18.41
N SER A 127 9.84 14.10 -19.69
CA SER A 127 9.17 12.98 -20.36
C SER A 127 9.49 11.66 -19.64
N GLU A 128 8.73 10.60 -19.90
CA GLU A 128 9.03 9.27 -19.36
C GLU A 128 10.47 8.82 -19.64
N THR A 129 10.93 9.04 -20.88
CA THR A 129 12.32 8.77 -21.28
C THR A 129 13.33 9.69 -20.57
N GLY A 130 12.96 10.95 -20.32
CA GLY A 130 13.81 11.92 -19.63
C GLY A 130 14.01 11.58 -18.15
N ARG A 131 13.02 10.96 -17.50
CA ARG A 131 13.11 10.56 -16.09
C ARG A 131 14.21 9.53 -15.82
N ALA A 132 14.52 8.66 -16.79
CA ALA A 132 15.58 7.66 -16.65
C ALA A 132 16.99 8.27 -16.48
N GLY A 133 17.19 9.52 -16.89
CA GLY A 133 18.45 10.26 -16.71
C GLY A 133 18.55 11.03 -15.39
N LEU A 134 17.51 11.02 -14.56
CA LEU A 134 17.49 11.71 -13.28
C LEU A 134 17.98 10.79 -12.16
N VAL A 135 18.32 11.37 -11.01
CA VAL A 135 18.63 10.64 -9.77
C VAL A 135 17.40 10.03 -9.09
N ALA A 136 16.32 9.82 -9.84
CA ALA A 136 15.04 9.32 -9.36
C ALA A 136 14.90 7.82 -9.61
N PHE A 137 14.22 7.13 -8.69
CA PHE A 137 13.95 5.69 -8.80
C PHE A 137 12.70 5.32 -8.01
N PRO A 138 11.96 4.27 -8.41
CA PRO A 138 10.84 3.77 -7.63
C PRO A 138 11.35 3.20 -6.31
N ILE A 139 10.66 3.49 -5.21
CA ILE A 139 10.94 2.82 -3.93
C ILE A 139 10.16 1.52 -3.85
N ALA A 140 10.70 0.50 -3.19
CA ALA A 140 10.04 -0.78 -2.94
C ALA A 140 10.02 -1.12 -1.44
N ILE A 141 10.15 -0.09 -0.61
CA ILE A 141 10.25 -0.15 0.85
C ILE A 141 9.46 1.00 1.47
N ASP A 142 9.22 0.93 2.77
CA ASP A 142 8.61 2.01 3.54
C ASP A 142 9.38 3.33 3.42
N ASP A 143 8.66 4.39 3.05
CA ASP A 143 9.24 5.72 2.79
C ASP A 143 9.84 6.39 4.03
N ILE A 144 9.21 6.25 5.21
CA ILE A 144 9.79 6.74 6.48
C ILE A 144 11.04 5.96 6.84
N ALA A 145 11.03 4.63 6.73
CA ALA A 145 12.21 3.82 7.00
C ALA A 145 13.37 4.24 6.09
N PHE A 146 13.08 4.46 4.80
CA PHE A 146 14.06 4.93 3.84
C PHE A 146 14.57 6.34 4.17
N ALA A 147 13.68 7.28 4.51
CA ALA A 147 14.07 8.65 4.88
C ALA A 147 14.96 8.69 6.12
N ARG A 148 14.62 7.92 7.16
CA ARG A 148 15.47 7.77 8.36
C ARG A 148 16.84 7.22 8.02
N ALA A 149 16.91 6.23 7.14
CA ALA A 149 18.16 5.64 6.71
C ALA A 149 19.00 6.66 5.91
N LEU A 150 18.38 7.45 5.02
CA LEU A 150 19.07 8.51 4.25
C LEU A 150 19.72 9.53 5.18
N TRP A 151 19.00 10.04 6.18
CA TRP A 151 19.57 10.99 7.14
C TRP A 151 20.68 10.38 8.01
N ALA A 152 20.70 9.06 8.17
CA ALA A 152 21.72 8.33 8.92
C ALA A 152 22.92 7.85 8.07
N SER A 153 22.83 7.87 6.74
CA SER A 153 23.75 7.15 5.84
C SER A 153 25.12 7.80 5.65
N ASN A 154 25.37 8.97 6.27
CA ASN A 154 26.60 9.74 6.12
C ASN A 154 27.00 10.01 4.65
N GLY A 155 26.01 10.22 3.77
CA GLY A 155 26.24 10.58 2.36
C GLY A 155 26.30 9.38 1.40
N GLU A 156 25.84 8.20 1.82
CA GLU A 156 25.65 7.09 0.89
C GLU A 156 24.67 7.47 -0.24
N PRO A 157 24.95 7.10 -1.51
CA PRO A 157 24.02 7.35 -2.60
C PRO A 157 22.64 6.73 -2.32
N ALA A 158 21.58 7.52 -2.43
CA ALA A 158 20.22 7.12 -2.10
C ALA A 158 19.79 5.81 -2.77
N ARG A 159 20.18 5.59 -4.04
CA ARG A 159 19.87 4.37 -4.77
C ARG A 159 20.56 3.12 -4.18
N ALA A 160 21.83 3.24 -3.80
CA ALA A 160 22.58 2.13 -3.21
C ALA A 160 21.98 1.73 -1.86
N LEU A 161 21.67 2.73 -1.03
CA LEU A 161 21.00 2.53 0.26
C LEU A 161 19.63 1.87 0.09
N HIS A 162 18.83 2.33 -0.87
CA HIS A 162 17.54 1.73 -1.20
C HIS A 162 17.69 0.25 -1.56
N ASP A 163 18.60 -0.08 -2.49
CA ASP A 163 18.77 -1.45 -2.96
C ASP A 163 19.25 -2.38 -1.83
N GLN A 164 20.12 -1.88 -0.94
CA GLN A 164 20.52 -2.60 0.27
C GLN A 164 19.32 -2.86 1.21
N MET A 165 18.50 -1.84 1.45
CA MET A 165 17.33 -1.95 2.30
C MET A 165 16.27 -2.90 1.72
N ALA A 166 16.00 -2.81 0.42
CA ALA A 166 15.04 -3.66 -0.28
C ALA A 166 15.45 -5.14 -0.28
N ALA A 167 16.76 -5.43 -0.24
CA ALA A 167 17.27 -6.80 -0.10
C ALA A 167 17.16 -7.36 1.32
N ASN A 168 16.86 -6.52 2.33
CA ASN A 168 16.75 -6.94 3.71
C ASN A 168 15.28 -7.26 4.08
N PRO A 169 14.93 -8.52 4.40
CA PRO A 169 13.56 -8.90 4.74
C PRO A 169 13.04 -8.27 6.04
N ALA A 170 13.91 -7.67 6.87
CA ALA A 170 13.51 -6.93 8.05
C ALA A 170 13.01 -5.51 7.74
N VAL A 171 13.27 -4.99 6.52
CA VAL A 171 12.76 -3.69 6.09
C VAL A 171 11.33 -3.87 5.60
N PRO A 172 10.34 -3.17 6.19
CA PRO A 172 8.96 -3.30 5.74
C PRO A 172 8.77 -2.66 4.38
N VAL A 173 7.92 -3.27 3.55
CA VAL A 173 7.42 -2.67 2.30
C VAL A 173 6.20 -1.80 2.55
N ILE A 174 5.34 -2.23 3.48
CA ILE A 174 4.15 -1.50 3.91
C ILE A 174 4.25 -1.32 5.41
N ARG A 175 4.02 -0.10 5.88
CA ARG A 175 3.94 0.20 7.30
C ARG A 175 2.61 -0.29 7.85
N SER A 176 2.66 -1.45 8.50
CA SER A 176 1.52 -2.01 9.19
C SER A 176 1.97 -2.61 10.51
N THR A 177 1.17 -2.42 11.56
CA THR A 177 1.35 -3.08 12.85
C THR A 177 0.76 -4.48 12.87
N ALA A 178 0.06 -4.88 11.81
CA ALA A 178 -0.50 -6.21 11.69
C ALA A 178 0.59 -7.28 11.62
N PRO A 179 0.33 -8.48 12.16
CA PRO A 179 1.20 -9.63 11.94
C PRO A 179 1.33 -9.96 10.45
N ALA A 180 2.56 -10.29 10.01
CA ALA A 180 2.84 -10.58 8.61
C ALA A 180 2.04 -11.79 8.10
N THR A 181 1.72 -11.83 6.81
CA THR A 181 0.92 -12.91 6.22
C THR A 181 1.54 -14.31 6.37
N ALA A 182 2.86 -14.40 6.53
CA ALA A 182 3.56 -15.65 6.86
C ALA A 182 3.15 -16.27 8.21
N SER A 183 2.50 -15.49 9.09
CA SER A 183 2.00 -15.94 10.39
C SER A 183 0.54 -16.39 10.37
N PHE A 184 -0.11 -16.39 9.21
CA PHE A 184 -1.48 -16.88 9.07
C PHE A 184 -1.58 -18.35 9.52
N GLY A 185 -2.67 -18.71 10.18
CA GLY A 185 -2.88 -19.99 10.84
C GLY A 185 -2.28 -20.12 12.24
N ALA A 186 -1.30 -19.28 12.61
CA ALA A 186 -0.75 -19.25 13.96
C ALA A 186 -1.66 -18.50 14.93
N ALA A 187 -1.56 -18.81 16.22
CA ALA A 187 -2.26 -18.09 17.28
C ALA A 187 -1.63 -16.71 17.50
N GLN A 188 -2.48 -15.69 17.57
CA GLN A 188 -2.11 -14.27 17.66
C GLN A 188 -2.99 -13.54 18.67
N ILE A 189 -2.52 -12.35 19.05
CA ILE A 189 -3.23 -11.46 19.98
C ILE A 189 -3.27 -10.07 19.38
N ALA A 190 -4.44 -9.43 19.40
CA ALA A 190 -4.64 -8.05 19.01
C ALA A 190 -5.38 -7.29 20.12
N ARG A 191 -5.12 -5.99 20.23
CA ARG A 191 -5.91 -5.08 21.06
C ARG A 191 -6.96 -4.38 20.21
N THR A 192 -7.91 -3.73 20.86
CA THR A 192 -8.86 -2.86 20.17
C THR A 192 -8.13 -1.74 19.43
N GLY A 193 -8.42 -1.58 18.14
CA GLY A 193 -7.78 -0.69 17.19
C GLY A 193 -6.65 -1.35 16.37
N ASP A 194 -6.11 -2.47 16.84
CA ASP A 194 -5.00 -3.14 16.14
C ASP A 194 -5.50 -3.86 14.89
N ALA A 195 -4.70 -3.75 13.83
CA ALA A 195 -4.85 -4.55 12.62
C ALA A 195 -4.56 -6.03 12.93
N ILE A 196 -5.43 -6.93 12.48
CA ILE A 196 -5.25 -8.39 12.60
C ILE A 196 -4.69 -9.02 11.34
N VAL A 197 -4.75 -8.29 10.22
CA VAL A 197 -4.14 -8.66 8.93
C VAL A 197 -3.59 -7.37 8.30
N PRO A 198 -2.50 -7.41 7.51
CA PRO A 198 -1.94 -6.23 6.87
C PRO A 198 -2.73 -5.83 5.61
N PRO A 199 -2.58 -4.61 5.07
CA PRO A 199 -3.27 -4.21 3.84
C PRO A 199 -2.92 -5.09 2.63
N ARG A 200 -3.85 -5.88 2.09
CA ARG A 200 -3.68 -6.73 0.89
C ARG A 200 -4.97 -6.82 0.08
N ASP A 201 -4.87 -7.25 -1.18
CA ASP A 201 -6.03 -7.77 -1.91
C ASP A 201 -6.14 -9.27 -1.67
N TYR A 202 -6.89 -9.64 -0.63
CA TYR A 202 -7.07 -11.03 -0.22
C TYR A 202 -7.91 -11.85 -1.20
N SER A 203 -8.63 -11.21 -2.13
CA SER A 203 -9.35 -11.92 -3.19
C SER A 203 -8.37 -12.60 -4.16
N VAL A 204 -7.15 -12.06 -4.32
CA VAL A 204 -6.10 -12.65 -5.18
C VAL A 204 -4.96 -13.32 -4.41
N GLY A 205 -4.80 -13.02 -3.12
CA GLY A 205 -3.89 -13.74 -2.23
C GLY A 205 -3.17 -12.88 -1.17
N PRO A 206 -2.19 -13.44 -0.44
CA PRO A 206 -1.51 -12.75 0.67
C PRO A 206 -0.35 -11.83 0.23
N MET A 207 -0.07 -11.76 -1.08
CA MET A 207 1.09 -11.05 -1.62
C MET A 207 0.87 -9.54 -1.60
N ILE A 208 1.96 -8.76 -1.46
CA ILE A 208 1.90 -7.31 -1.57
C ILE A 208 1.26 -6.95 -2.94
N PRO A 209 0.21 -6.11 -2.96
CA PRO A 209 -0.47 -5.74 -4.20
C PRO A 209 0.52 -5.12 -5.20
N ASP A 210 0.48 -5.60 -6.45
CA ASP A 210 1.23 -5.01 -7.56
C ASP A 210 0.63 -3.65 -7.94
N PRO A 211 1.37 -2.53 -7.84
CA PRO A 211 0.80 -1.23 -8.13
C PRO A 211 0.25 -1.04 -9.54
N SER A 212 0.75 -1.82 -10.51
CA SER A 212 0.26 -1.76 -11.90
C SER A 212 -1.12 -2.41 -12.10
N ALA A 213 -1.61 -3.17 -11.12
CA ALA A 213 -2.87 -3.90 -11.21
C ALA A 213 -4.08 -3.12 -10.63
N TYR A 214 -3.88 -1.91 -10.10
CA TYR A 214 -4.91 -1.11 -9.43
C TYR A 214 -4.90 0.33 -9.93
N SER A 215 -6.08 0.96 -9.90
CA SER A 215 -6.14 2.41 -10.07
C SER A 215 -5.67 3.09 -8.77
N PRO A 216 -4.85 4.16 -8.84
CA PRO A 216 -4.50 5.00 -7.69
C PRO A 216 -5.72 5.56 -6.93
N ASP A 217 -6.84 5.74 -7.63
CA ASP A 217 -8.09 6.28 -7.08
C ASP A 217 -9.05 5.21 -6.54
N GLU A 218 -8.77 3.93 -6.78
CA GLU A 218 -9.57 2.83 -6.25
C GLU A 218 -9.27 2.65 -4.76
N VAL A 219 -10.33 2.62 -3.94
CA VAL A 219 -10.23 2.40 -2.49
C VAL A 219 -11.09 1.20 -2.10
N GLY A 220 -10.52 0.32 -1.27
CA GLY A 220 -11.29 -0.70 -0.55
C GLY A 220 -11.18 -2.12 -1.07
N ARG A 221 -10.62 -2.32 -2.27
CA ARG A 221 -10.22 -3.65 -2.75
C ARG A 221 -8.99 -4.17 -2.02
N ILE A 222 -8.00 -3.31 -1.81
CA ILE A 222 -6.92 -3.55 -0.86
C ILE A 222 -7.45 -3.16 0.51
N TYR A 223 -7.40 -4.07 1.47
CA TYR A 223 -7.91 -3.79 2.80
C TYR A 223 -7.10 -4.49 3.88
N ASP A 224 -7.27 -3.96 5.08
CA ASP A 224 -6.88 -4.62 6.31
C ASP A 224 -8.10 -4.79 7.21
N ILE A 225 -7.98 -5.55 8.29
CA ILE A 225 -9.06 -5.74 9.26
C ILE A 225 -8.53 -5.33 10.61
N ALA A 226 -9.23 -4.43 11.30
CA ALA A 226 -8.91 -4.05 12.67
C ALA A 226 -9.93 -4.59 13.66
N TYR A 227 -9.46 -5.02 14.84
CA TYR A 227 -10.35 -5.43 15.91
C TYR A 227 -10.96 -4.21 16.61
N GLN A 228 -12.28 -4.11 16.74
CA GLN A 228 -12.95 -2.94 17.32
C GLN A 228 -13.53 -3.16 18.73
N GLY A 229 -13.28 -4.35 19.29
CA GLY A 229 -13.80 -4.73 20.60
C GLY A 229 -15.19 -5.36 20.53
N ILE A 230 -15.78 -5.55 21.71
CA ILE A 230 -17.19 -5.88 21.89
C ILE A 230 -17.94 -4.59 22.22
N ARG A 231 -18.86 -4.16 21.36
CA ARG A 231 -19.65 -2.93 21.52
C ARG A 231 -21.12 -3.24 21.37
N LYS A 232 -21.96 -2.70 22.26
CA LYS A 232 -23.42 -2.95 22.28
C LYS A 232 -23.79 -4.44 22.25
N GLY A 233 -22.96 -5.30 22.83
CA GLY A 233 -23.19 -6.75 22.86
C GLY A 233 -22.76 -7.50 21.59
N GLU A 234 -22.08 -6.84 20.65
CA GLU A 234 -21.62 -7.42 19.38
C GLU A 234 -20.10 -7.36 19.29
N LEU A 235 -19.50 -8.42 18.77
CA LEU A 235 -18.10 -8.44 18.36
C LEU A 235 -17.95 -7.62 17.07
N GLN A 236 -17.03 -6.67 17.04
CA GLN A 236 -16.88 -5.76 15.89
C GLN A 236 -15.48 -5.87 15.26
N PHE A 237 -15.47 -5.89 13.93
CA PHE A 237 -14.28 -5.73 13.11
C PHE A 237 -14.49 -4.53 12.20
N GLU A 238 -13.45 -3.73 11.99
CA GLU A 238 -13.44 -2.68 10.97
C GLU A 238 -12.64 -3.17 9.77
N VAL A 239 -13.27 -3.25 8.60
CA VAL A 239 -12.58 -3.41 7.35
C VAL A 239 -12.13 -2.05 6.87
N ARG A 240 -10.82 -1.81 6.84
CA ARG A 240 -10.25 -0.52 6.44
C ARG A 240 -9.71 -0.65 5.03
N GLY A 241 -10.28 0.13 4.13
CA GLY A 241 -9.95 0.08 2.71
C GLY A 241 -8.86 1.08 2.35
N TYR A 242 -7.88 0.62 1.59
CA TYR A 242 -6.72 1.38 1.16
C TYR A 242 -6.76 1.60 -0.35
N SER A 243 -6.06 2.65 -0.78
CA SER A 243 -5.70 2.85 -2.18
C SER A 243 -4.30 2.29 -2.41
N ILE A 244 -4.00 1.89 -3.64
CA ILE A 244 -2.64 1.44 -3.96
C ILE A 244 -1.60 2.57 -3.80
N SER A 245 -2.05 3.82 -3.96
CA SER A 245 -1.25 5.04 -3.75
C SER A 245 -0.99 5.33 -2.27
N ASP A 246 -1.80 4.79 -1.35
CA ASP A 246 -1.63 4.94 0.09
C ASP A 246 -2.06 3.67 0.85
N LEU A 247 -1.07 2.83 1.14
CA LEU A 247 -1.22 1.61 1.93
C LEU A 247 -0.99 1.82 3.43
N VAL A 248 -0.83 3.07 3.87
CA VAL A 248 -0.60 3.42 5.28
C VAL A 248 -1.87 4.03 5.87
N HIS A 249 -2.54 4.92 5.14
CA HIS A 249 -3.76 5.58 5.60
C HIS A 249 -4.99 5.01 4.88
N PRO A 250 -5.98 4.48 5.61
CA PRO A 250 -7.18 3.95 4.98
C PRO A 250 -8.06 5.09 4.45
N GLY A 251 -8.52 4.96 3.20
CA GLY A 251 -9.46 5.87 2.56
C GLY A 251 -10.93 5.55 2.86
N SER A 252 -11.22 4.39 3.45
CA SER A 252 -12.58 3.99 3.86
C SER A 252 -12.55 3.05 5.07
N GLY A 253 -13.68 2.93 5.76
CA GLY A 253 -13.86 2.03 6.89
C GLY A 253 -15.30 1.51 6.96
N GLN A 254 -15.46 0.21 7.17
CA GLN A 254 -16.76 -0.44 7.33
C GLN A 254 -16.73 -1.34 8.57
N ILE A 255 -17.72 -1.18 9.45
CA ILE A 255 -17.87 -2.07 10.61
C ILE A 255 -18.68 -3.30 10.20
N GLU A 256 -18.12 -4.47 10.46
CA GLU A 256 -18.80 -5.77 10.42
C GLU A 256 -19.01 -6.27 11.85
N THR A 257 -20.20 -6.81 12.12
CA THR A 257 -20.65 -7.16 13.47
C THR A 257 -21.04 -8.63 13.54
N PHE A 258 -20.65 -9.29 14.62
CA PHE A 258 -20.95 -10.70 14.86
C PHE A 258 -21.50 -10.89 16.28
N PRO A 259 -22.35 -11.90 16.52
CA PRO A 259 -22.77 -12.26 17.88
C PRO A 259 -21.56 -12.59 18.77
N VAL A 260 -21.61 -12.19 20.04
CA VAL A 260 -20.57 -12.59 21.00
C VAL A 260 -20.60 -14.11 21.21
N GLY A 261 -19.42 -14.73 21.30
CA GLY A 261 -19.27 -16.17 21.53
C GLY A 261 -19.11 -17.02 20.28
N VAL A 262 -19.27 -16.44 19.08
CA VAL A 262 -18.93 -17.13 17.82
C VAL A 262 -17.45 -17.56 17.84
N LYS A 263 -17.19 -18.75 17.31
CA LYS A 263 -15.83 -19.29 17.18
C LYS A 263 -15.15 -18.92 15.88
N GLN A 264 -15.94 -18.47 14.92
CA GLN A 264 -15.48 -18.08 13.59
C GLN A 264 -16.27 -16.84 13.16
N ALA A 265 -15.55 -15.87 12.61
CA ALA A 265 -16.13 -14.71 11.94
C ALA A 265 -15.52 -14.64 10.54
N HIS A 266 -16.37 -14.64 9.52
CA HIS A 266 -15.93 -14.48 8.15
C HIS A 266 -16.05 -13.01 7.77
N VAL A 267 -14.90 -12.36 7.58
CA VAL A 267 -14.81 -10.94 7.27
C VAL A 267 -14.22 -10.83 5.87
N ARG A 268 -15.08 -10.59 4.88
CA ARG A 268 -14.74 -10.67 3.45
C ARG A 268 -14.01 -11.97 3.11
N ASP A 269 -12.80 -11.91 2.53
CA ASP A 269 -12.01 -13.07 2.12
C ASP A 269 -11.16 -13.68 3.26
N ILE A 270 -11.41 -13.29 4.53
CA ILE A 270 -10.63 -13.73 5.69
C ILE A 270 -11.53 -14.44 6.71
N LEU A 271 -11.23 -15.70 7.00
CA LEU A 271 -11.79 -16.37 8.16
C LEU A 271 -10.95 -16.07 9.40
N VAL A 272 -11.57 -15.44 10.39
CA VAL A 272 -11.01 -15.22 11.72
C VAL A 272 -11.51 -16.33 12.65
N THR A 273 -10.60 -17.22 13.07
CA THR A 273 -10.89 -18.21 14.12
C THR A 273 -10.64 -17.59 15.48
N ILE A 274 -11.68 -17.48 16.30
CA ILE A 274 -11.68 -16.76 17.57
C ILE A 274 -11.51 -17.76 18.71
N THR A 275 -10.39 -17.66 19.41
CA THR A 275 -10.13 -18.44 20.62
C THR A 275 -10.83 -17.79 21.81
N SER A 276 -10.66 -16.46 21.96
CA SER A 276 -11.34 -15.64 22.96
C SER A 276 -11.40 -14.18 22.52
N ALA A 277 -12.43 -13.46 22.96
CA ALA A 277 -12.62 -12.04 22.69
C ALA A 277 -13.19 -11.31 23.91
N SER A 278 -12.69 -10.12 24.19
CA SER A 278 -13.16 -9.17 25.21
C SER A 278 -13.23 -7.77 24.62
N ALA A 279 -13.76 -6.79 25.37
CA ALA A 279 -13.88 -5.41 24.87
C ALA A 279 -12.55 -4.77 24.38
N ASP A 280 -11.42 -5.26 24.87
CA ASP A 280 -10.08 -4.71 24.68
C ASP A 280 -9.09 -5.66 23.98
N LYS A 281 -9.40 -6.95 23.88
CA LYS A 281 -8.45 -7.98 23.44
C LYS A 281 -9.12 -9.07 22.60
N LEU A 282 -8.41 -9.52 21.58
CA LEU A 282 -8.77 -10.66 20.75
C LEU A 282 -7.61 -11.66 20.73
N ALA A 283 -7.91 -12.94 20.98
CA ALA A 283 -7.00 -14.06 20.71
C ALA A 283 -7.55 -14.87 19.54
N TYR A 284 -6.77 -15.00 18.47
CA TYR A 284 -7.28 -15.46 17.18
C TYR A 284 -6.23 -16.17 16.33
N SER A 285 -6.67 -16.78 15.23
CA SER A 285 -5.85 -17.07 14.06
C SER A 285 -6.63 -16.70 12.80
N VAL A 286 -5.94 -16.44 11.71
CA VAL A 286 -6.54 -16.07 10.42
C VAL A 286 -6.15 -17.03 9.31
N ARG A 287 -7.03 -17.20 8.33
CA ARG A 287 -6.72 -17.81 7.03
C ARG A 287 -7.49 -17.09 5.94
N ILE A 288 -6.94 -17.10 4.72
CA ILE A 288 -7.67 -16.63 3.54
C ILE A 288 -8.69 -17.71 3.16
N GLU A 289 -9.94 -17.30 3.04
CA GLU A 289 -11.06 -18.16 2.66
C GLU A 289 -12.07 -17.30 1.91
N HIS A 290 -12.23 -17.56 0.62
CA HIS A 290 -13.20 -16.82 -0.19
C HIS A 290 -14.61 -17.29 0.16
N PRO A 291 -15.57 -16.38 0.39
CA PRO A 291 -16.96 -16.76 0.55
C PRO A 291 -17.42 -17.50 -0.70
N GLU A 292 -18.15 -18.61 -0.50
CA GLU A 292 -18.81 -19.27 -1.61
C GLU A 292 -19.71 -18.25 -2.31
N PRO A 293 -19.66 -18.17 -3.65
CA PRO A 293 -20.60 -17.35 -4.38
C PRO A 293 -22.01 -17.72 -3.93
N PRO A 294 -22.92 -16.74 -3.71
CA PRO A 294 -24.31 -17.08 -3.44
C PRO A 294 -24.79 -18.02 -4.55
N GLU A 295 -25.40 -19.15 -4.17
CA GLU A 295 -25.96 -20.09 -5.15
C GLU A 295 -26.77 -19.28 -6.15
N ALA A 296 -26.40 -19.40 -7.44
CA ALA A 296 -27.12 -18.71 -8.49
C ALA A 296 -28.60 -19.10 -8.33
N PRO A 297 -29.53 -18.13 -8.34
CA PRO A 297 -30.94 -18.47 -8.28
C PRO A 297 -31.21 -19.46 -9.41
N CYS A 298 -31.73 -20.63 -9.09
CA CYS A 298 -32.12 -21.66 -10.06
C CYS A 298 -32.88 -21.01 -11.24
N THR A 299 -32.22 -20.84 -12.39
CA THR A 299 -32.85 -20.25 -13.59
C THR A 299 -33.33 -21.32 -14.58
N SER A 300 -33.16 -22.60 -14.28
CA SER A 300 -33.73 -23.68 -15.11
C SER A 300 -35.12 -24.06 -14.63
N ALA A 301 -35.99 -24.42 -15.58
CA ALA A 301 -37.34 -24.91 -15.35
C ALA A 301 -37.40 -26.27 -14.60
N ASP A 302 -36.24 -26.83 -14.22
CA ASP A 302 -36.09 -28.14 -13.59
C ASP A 302 -35.87 -28.09 -12.07
N CYS A 303 -35.83 -26.90 -11.45
CA CYS A 303 -35.86 -26.80 -9.99
C CYS A 303 -37.29 -27.05 -9.50
N LEU A 304 -37.67 -28.32 -9.48
CA LEU A 304 -38.82 -28.83 -8.75
C LEU A 304 -38.63 -28.45 -7.29
N VAL A 305 -39.42 -27.48 -6.83
CA VAL A 305 -39.66 -27.24 -5.42
C VAL A 305 -40.21 -28.54 -4.86
N VAL A 306 -39.36 -29.31 -4.16
CA VAL A 306 -39.84 -30.40 -3.31
C VAL A 306 -40.47 -29.72 -2.11
N SER A 307 -41.72 -29.30 -2.25
CA SER A 307 -42.57 -29.00 -1.10
C SER A 307 -42.76 -30.31 -0.35
N THR A 308 -41.95 -30.53 0.68
CA THR A 308 -42.28 -31.49 1.72
C THR A 308 -43.51 -30.93 2.44
N VAL A 309 -44.69 -31.31 1.97
CA VAL A 309 -45.93 -31.19 2.72
C VAL A 309 -45.80 -32.17 3.89
N GLU A 310 -45.53 -31.62 5.06
CA GLU A 310 -45.63 -32.32 6.33
C GLU A 310 -47.11 -32.72 6.50
N ALA A 311 -47.40 -34.03 6.43
CA ALA A 311 -48.72 -34.54 6.72
C ALA A 311 -48.96 -34.51 8.24
N PRO A 312 -50.10 -34.00 8.72
CA PRO A 312 -50.41 -34.03 10.14
C PRO A 312 -50.75 -35.46 10.56
N GLN A 313 -50.09 -35.95 11.61
CA GLN A 313 -50.60 -37.01 12.49
C GLN A 313 -50.51 -36.54 13.93
#